data_AF-A0A0C3GBL4-F1
#
_entry.id   AF-A0A0C3GBL4-F1
#
_cell.length_a   1.000
_cell.length_b   1.000
_cell.length_c   1.000
_cell.angle_alpha   90.00
_cell.angle_beta   90.00
_cell.angle_gamma   90.00
#
_symmetry.space_group_name_H-M   'P 1'
#
loop_
_entity.id
_entity.type
_entity.pdbx_description
1 polymer ?
#
loop_
_entity_poly.entity_id
_entity_poly.type
_entity_poly.pdbx_seq_one_letter_code
_entity_poly.pdbx_strand_id
1 'polypeptide(L)'
;MFPNLKIIRLDFNFDGIPGPHNSDILEAATFCDRQDKLRVFQRAVMHGLTHGMCPPSLKELALLNLSAGVQGSYAASSFQKGIIGNITALSLSFTGDRVIGDLGSRENLSKIWGYVVPELFLRPAQCLTSLTLCIDQDNGYIPCLSVVELHFPHLAFLSLRHMLFCHPQQGSHDMEIFIIRHKMTLQSLVLDSCAMFVDKWAIASQRTWLDIWNRFEFELDKLRDLAVLWSVDADIPDKHKQFENTRYFILDHSVGFVHRGFRWAMAIIPPPTPPYRIPIPREEDDEPAFERLQRVLSYRNAT
;
A
#
# COMPACT_ATOMS: atom_id res chain seq x y z
N MET A 1 -22.55 -24.13 11.62
CA MET A 1 -22.23 -22.75 12.03
C MET A 1 -21.06 -22.80 12.99
N PHE A 2 -20.07 -21.92 12.87
CA PHE A 2 -18.83 -21.99 13.66
C PHE A 2 -18.85 -20.90 14.75
N PRO A 3 -19.51 -21.11 15.91
CA PRO A 3 -19.67 -20.08 16.94
C PRO A 3 -18.36 -19.64 17.59
N ASN A 4 -17.28 -20.38 17.39
CA ASN A 4 -15.95 -20.12 17.92
C ASN A 4 -14.97 -19.62 16.83
N LEU A 5 -15.45 -19.31 15.63
CA LEU A 5 -14.59 -18.81 14.55
C LEU A 5 -14.14 -17.38 14.89
N LYS A 6 -12.84 -17.22 15.11
CA LYS A 6 -12.21 -15.94 15.49
C LYS A 6 -11.41 -15.30 14.36
N ILE A 7 -10.96 -16.11 13.41
CA ILE A 7 -10.04 -15.69 12.35
C ILE A 7 -10.62 -16.17 11.03
N ILE A 8 -10.73 -15.27 10.07
CA ILE A 8 -10.99 -15.59 8.67
C ILE A 8 -9.85 -15.02 7.84
N ARG A 9 -9.15 -15.91 7.13
CA ARG A 9 -8.16 -15.53 6.12
C ARG A 9 -8.61 -16.07 4.78
N LEU A 10 -8.89 -15.17 3.87
CA LEU A 10 -9.23 -15.46 2.49
C LEU A 10 -8.09 -14.96 1.63
N ASP A 11 -7.42 -15.91 0.98
CA ASP A 11 -6.38 -15.62 0.03
C ASP A 11 -6.88 -15.97 -1.37
N PHE A 12 -7.03 -14.94 -2.20
CA PHE A 12 -7.51 -15.10 -3.55
C PHE A 12 -6.38 -15.24 -4.57
N ASN A 13 -5.19 -15.64 -4.11
CA ASN A 13 -4.09 -15.84 -5.02
C ASN A 13 -4.35 -16.96 -6.02
N PHE A 14 -4.10 -16.67 -7.29
CA PHE A 14 -4.05 -17.65 -8.37
C PHE A 14 -2.59 -17.96 -8.69
N ASP A 15 -1.78 -18.18 -7.64
CA ASP A 15 -0.38 -18.58 -7.77
C ASP A 15 -0.31 -19.93 -8.48
N GLY A 16 0.26 -19.92 -9.68
CA GLY A 16 0.53 -21.13 -10.42
C GLY A 16 0.71 -20.93 -11.91
N ILE A 17 0.38 -19.75 -12.45
CA ILE A 17 0.57 -19.51 -13.88
C ILE A 17 1.23 -18.14 -14.06
N PRO A 18 2.48 -18.09 -14.57
CA PRO A 18 3.14 -16.83 -14.86
C PRO A 18 2.23 -15.95 -15.72
N GLY A 19 2.22 -14.65 -15.44
CA GLY A 19 1.52 -13.69 -16.27
C GLY A 19 2.04 -13.76 -17.70
N PRO A 20 1.24 -13.34 -18.71
CA PRO A 20 1.70 -13.31 -20.08
C PRO A 20 2.99 -12.48 -20.16
N HIS A 21 4.12 -13.14 -20.40
CA HIS A 21 5.41 -12.47 -20.52
C HIS A 21 5.59 -11.82 -21.90
N ASN A 22 4.66 -12.04 -22.84
CA ASN A 22 4.71 -11.50 -24.19
C ASN A 22 3.31 -11.19 -24.73
N SER A 23 3.26 -10.38 -25.80
CA SER A 23 2.07 -9.88 -26.52
C SER A 23 1.23 -10.96 -27.22
N ASP A 24 1.22 -12.19 -26.73
CA ASP A 24 0.38 -13.24 -27.29
C ASP A 24 -1.08 -12.97 -26.89
N ILE A 25 -1.90 -12.63 -27.88
CA ILE A 25 -3.32 -12.35 -27.75
C ILE A 25 -4.06 -13.53 -27.10
N LEU A 26 -3.58 -14.76 -27.35
CA LEU A 26 -4.20 -15.96 -26.77
C LEU A 26 -3.94 -16.05 -25.26
N GLU A 27 -2.73 -15.72 -24.81
CA GLU A 27 -2.42 -15.67 -23.37
C GLU A 27 -3.23 -14.58 -22.68
N ALA A 28 -3.36 -13.40 -23.30
CA ALA A 28 -4.18 -12.29 -22.78
C ALA A 28 -5.66 -12.69 -22.64
N ALA A 29 -6.25 -13.39 -23.62
CA ALA A 29 -7.63 -13.85 -23.55
C ALA A 29 -7.84 -14.85 -22.39
N THR A 30 -6.92 -15.80 -22.21
CA THR A 30 -7.00 -16.74 -21.07
C THR A 30 -6.77 -16.06 -19.72
N PHE A 31 -6.01 -14.96 -19.68
CA PHE A 31 -5.81 -14.17 -18.48
C PHE A 31 -7.10 -13.41 -18.10
N CYS A 32 -7.77 -12.79 -19.06
CA CYS A 32 -9.06 -12.11 -18.85
C CYS A 32 -10.14 -13.06 -18.33
N ASP A 33 -10.32 -14.24 -18.96
CA ASP A 33 -11.27 -15.26 -18.50
C ASP A 33 -11.00 -15.71 -17.05
N ARG A 34 -9.72 -15.83 -16.68
CA ARG A 34 -9.32 -16.16 -15.30
C ARG A 34 -9.67 -15.04 -14.31
N GLN A 35 -9.40 -13.78 -14.66
CA GLN A 35 -9.76 -12.63 -13.83
C GLN A 35 -11.28 -12.55 -13.60
N ASP A 36 -12.07 -12.80 -14.64
CA ASP A 36 -13.53 -12.81 -14.51
C ASP A 36 -14.01 -13.94 -13.61
N LYS A 37 -13.45 -15.15 -13.75
CA LYS A 37 -13.74 -16.27 -12.84
C LYS A 37 -13.35 -15.95 -11.40
N LEU A 38 -12.20 -15.31 -11.18
CA LEU A 38 -11.76 -14.87 -9.87
C LEU A 38 -12.73 -13.85 -9.25
N ARG A 39 -13.17 -12.87 -10.03
CA ARG A 39 -14.16 -11.88 -9.60
C ARG A 39 -15.49 -12.51 -9.23
N VAL A 40 -15.97 -13.47 -10.02
CA VAL A 40 -17.20 -14.23 -9.73
C VAL A 40 -17.04 -15.02 -8.42
N PHE A 41 -15.91 -15.71 -8.25
CA PHE A 41 -15.62 -16.46 -7.03
C PHE A 41 -15.54 -15.55 -5.80
N GLN A 42 -14.75 -14.48 -5.87
CA GLN A 42 -14.65 -13.46 -4.82
C GLN A 42 -16.03 -12.91 -4.46
N ARG A 43 -16.85 -12.55 -5.45
CA ARG A 43 -18.21 -12.06 -5.22
C ARG A 43 -19.07 -13.08 -4.50
N ALA A 44 -19.02 -14.36 -4.88
CA ALA A 44 -19.78 -15.43 -4.23
C ALA A 44 -19.34 -15.64 -2.78
N VAL A 45 -18.02 -15.64 -2.51
CA VAL A 45 -17.48 -15.74 -1.14
C VAL A 45 -17.89 -14.54 -0.30
N MET A 46 -17.74 -13.32 -0.82
CA MET A 46 -18.15 -12.11 -0.11
C MET A 46 -19.65 -12.07 0.14
N HIS A 47 -20.47 -12.50 -0.84
CA HIS A 47 -21.91 -12.63 -0.66
C HIS A 47 -22.27 -13.65 0.43
N GLY A 48 -21.53 -14.77 0.50
CA GLY A 48 -21.64 -15.75 1.57
C GLY A 48 -21.30 -15.16 2.94
N LEU A 49 -20.28 -14.30 3.05
CA LEU A 49 -19.95 -13.60 4.30
C LEU A 49 -21.02 -12.59 4.71
N THR A 50 -21.65 -11.91 3.74
CA THR A 50 -22.64 -10.86 4.05
C THR A 50 -24.02 -11.40 4.42
N HIS A 51 -24.40 -12.56 3.87
CA HIS A 51 -25.71 -13.20 4.09
C HIS A 51 -25.65 -14.41 5.02
N GLY A 52 -24.49 -15.06 5.13
CA GLY A 52 -24.24 -16.05 6.16
C GLY A 52 -24.17 -15.34 7.51
N MET A 53 -24.79 -15.91 8.54
CA MET A 53 -24.69 -15.36 9.88
C MET A 53 -23.22 -15.30 10.30
N CYS A 54 -22.63 -14.11 10.24
CA CYS A 54 -21.23 -13.89 10.58
C CYS A 54 -21.01 -14.33 12.04
N PRO A 55 -19.90 -15.01 12.35
CA PRO A 55 -19.58 -15.34 13.73
C PRO A 55 -19.51 -14.05 14.56
N PRO A 56 -20.30 -13.91 15.64
CA PRO A 56 -20.21 -12.75 16.53
C PRO A 56 -18.84 -12.66 17.23
N SER A 57 -18.05 -13.72 17.16
CA SER A 57 -16.72 -13.85 17.76
C SER A 57 -15.56 -13.49 16.83
N LEU A 58 -15.81 -13.05 15.59
CA LEU A 58 -14.73 -12.74 14.65
C LEU A 58 -13.87 -11.58 15.18
N LYS A 59 -12.56 -11.77 15.22
CA LYS A 59 -11.57 -10.78 15.68
C LYS A 59 -10.56 -10.42 14.62
N GLU A 60 -10.28 -11.33 13.70
CA GLU A 60 -9.27 -11.11 12.66
C GLU A 60 -9.85 -11.41 11.29
N LEU A 61 -9.67 -10.47 10.37
CA LEU A 61 -10.05 -10.61 8.98
C LEU A 61 -8.85 -10.28 8.10
N ALA A 62 -8.44 -11.25 7.29
CA ALA A 62 -7.45 -11.06 6.24
C ALA A 62 -8.11 -11.34 4.88
N LEU A 63 -8.15 -10.33 4.03
CA LEU A 63 -8.61 -10.43 2.64
C LEU A 63 -7.43 -10.09 1.73
N LEU A 64 -6.84 -11.12 1.15
CA LEU A 64 -5.62 -11.00 0.36
C LEU A 64 -5.94 -11.19 -1.12
N ASN A 65 -5.28 -10.42 -1.97
CA ASN A 65 -5.40 -10.48 -3.43
C ASN A 65 -6.83 -10.17 -3.92
N LEU A 66 -7.46 -9.17 -3.29
CA LEU A 66 -8.77 -8.69 -3.69
C LEU A 66 -8.71 -8.01 -5.05
N SER A 67 -9.69 -8.33 -5.90
CA SER A 67 -9.87 -7.67 -7.18
C SER A 67 -10.73 -6.41 -7.03
N ALA A 68 -10.51 -5.46 -7.94
CA ALA A 68 -11.20 -4.18 -7.97
C ALA A 68 -12.72 -4.25 -8.17
N GLY A 69 -13.20 -5.29 -8.83
CA GLY A 69 -14.56 -5.36 -9.37
C GLY A 69 -15.67 -5.80 -8.40
N VAL A 70 -15.38 -5.96 -7.10
CA VAL A 70 -16.28 -6.63 -6.14
C VAL A 70 -17.00 -5.66 -5.18
N GLN A 71 -17.09 -4.37 -5.53
CA GLN A 71 -17.49 -3.29 -4.62
C GLN A 71 -18.87 -3.46 -3.96
N GLY A 72 -19.87 -3.99 -4.67
CA GLY A 72 -21.25 -4.08 -4.18
C GLY A 72 -21.41 -4.91 -2.91
N SER A 73 -20.59 -5.95 -2.71
CA SER A 73 -20.68 -6.81 -1.53
C SER A 73 -20.12 -6.15 -0.26
N TYR A 74 -19.13 -5.26 -0.39
CA TYR A 74 -18.48 -4.60 0.75
C TYR A 74 -19.34 -3.49 1.37
N ALA A 75 -20.26 -2.93 0.58
CA ALA A 75 -21.17 -1.86 1.04
C ALA A 75 -22.35 -2.39 1.86
N ALA A 76 -22.54 -3.71 1.96
CA ALA A 76 -23.62 -4.28 2.76
C ALA A 76 -23.45 -3.91 4.25
N SER A 77 -24.52 -3.43 4.87
CA SER A 77 -24.49 -3.02 6.29
C SER A 77 -24.16 -4.20 7.23
N SER A 78 -24.58 -5.42 6.88
CA SER A 78 -24.22 -6.65 7.60
C SER A 78 -22.71 -6.89 7.58
N PHE A 79 -22.05 -6.59 6.46
CA PHE A 79 -20.61 -6.69 6.34
C PHE A 79 -19.91 -5.62 7.18
N GLN A 80 -20.25 -4.36 6.98
CA GLN A 80 -19.57 -3.24 7.65
C GLN A 80 -19.78 -3.26 9.17
N LYS A 81 -21.03 -3.35 9.63
CA LYS A 81 -21.33 -3.30 11.07
C LYS A 81 -21.16 -4.65 11.76
N GLY A 82 -21.51 -5.74 11.07
CA GLY A 82 -21.48 -7.08 11.65
C GLY A 82 -20.05 -7.65 11.70
N ILE A 83 -19.28 -7.46 10.63
CA ILE A 83 -17.94 -8.03 10.49
C ILE A 83 -16.88 -6.98 10.84
N ILE A 84 -16.78 -5.92 10.04
CA ILE A 84 -15.69 -4.94 10.11
C ILE A 84 -15.73 -4.13 11.42
N GLY A 85 -16.92 -3.83 11.93
CA GLY A 85 -17.08 -3.04 13.17
C GLY A 85 -16.54 -3.70 14.43
N ASN A 86 -16.33 -5.03 14.43
CA ASN A 86 -16.00 -5.81 15.64
C ASN A 86 -14.60 -6.43 15.61
N ILE A 87 -13.89 -6.36 14.48
CA ILE A 87 -12.55 -6.91 14.34
C ILE A 87 -11.51 -6.01 15.03
N THR A 88 -10.46 -6.66 15.52
CA THR A 88 -9.28 -6.02 16.12
C THR A 88 -8.06 -6.11 15.20
N ALA A 89 -8.05 -7.05 14.25
CA ALA A 89 -7.01 -7.14 13.23
C ALA A 89 -7.61 -7.17 11.82
N LEU A 90 -7.09 -6.30 10.96
CA LEU A 90 -7.47 -6.23 9.55
C LEU A 90 -6.22 -6.30 8.67
N SER A 91 -6.24 -7.21 7.69
CA SER A 91 -5.23 -7.29 6.64
C SER A 91 -5.92 -7.21 5.28
N LEU A 92 -5.51 -6.25 4.47
CA LEU A 92 -6.02 -6.04 3.12
C LEU A 92 -4.87 -6.06 2.13
N SER A 93 -5.00 -6.90 1.10
CA SER A 93 -4.17 -6.82 -0.11
C SER A 93 -5.08 -6.73 -1.33
N PHE A 94 -4.75 -5.83 -2.26
CA PHE A 94 -5.42 -5.71 -3.54
C PHE A 94 -4.44 -5.99 -4.67
N THR A 95 -4.86 -6.88 -5.57
CA THR A 95 -4.20 -7.12 -6.86
C THR A 95 -4.91 -6.30 -7.91
N GLY A 96 -4.19 -5.40 -8.58
CA GLY A 96 -4.75 -4.79 -9.78
C GLY A 96 -4.72 -5.76 -10.97
N ASP A 97 -5.50 -5.44 -11.99
CA ASP A 97 -5.42 -6.17 -13.25
C ASP A 97 -4.06 -5.87 -13.91
N ARG A 98 -3.25 -6.90 -14.18
CA ARG A 98 -1.89 -6.75 -14.74
C ARG A 98 -1.89 -6.46 -16.25
N VAL A 99 -2.96 -5.90 -16.80
CA VAL A 99 -3.03 -5.61 -18.24
C VAL A 99 -2.18 -4.37 -18.53
N ILE A 100 -0.94 -4.60 -18.97
CA ILE A 100 0.01 -3.55 -19.33
C ILE A 100 -0.65 -2.60 -20.34
N GLY A 101 -0.68 -1.31 -20.03
CA GLY A 101 -1.24 -0.28 -20.91
C GLY A 101 -2.75 -0.04 -20.78
N ASP A 102 -3.47 -0.83 -19.98
CA ASP A 102 -4.88 -0.56 -19.71
C ASP A 102 -5.05 0.54 -18.65
N LEU A 103 -5.47 1.73 -19.09
CA LEU A 103 -5.80 2.84 -18.21
C LEU A 103 -6.99 2.52 -17.27
N GLY A 104 -7.91 1.66 -17.69
CA GLY A 104 -9.09 1.28 -16.88
C GLY A 104 -8.70 0.59 -15.58
N SER A 105 -7.74 -0.33 -15.64
CA SER A 105 -7.17 -1.00 -14.46
C SER A 105 -6.61 -0.02 -13.41
N ARG A 106 -5.92 1.04 -13.84
CA ARG A 106 -5.29 2.05 -12.96
C ARG A 106 -6.34 2.90 -12.26
N GLU A 107 -7.34 3.36 -12.99
CA GLU A 107 -8.45 4.11 -12.41
C GLU A 107 -9.21 3.31 -11.36
N ASN A 108 -9.40 2.01 -11.61
CA ASN A 108 -10.08 1.12 -10.68
C ASN A 108 -9.30 0.96 -9.37
N LEU A 109 -7.99 0.77 -9.42
CA LEU A 109 -7.16 0.71 -8.22
C LEU A 109 -7.17 2.02 -7.43
N SER A 110 -7.08 3.16 -8.11
CA SER A 110 -7.19 4.45 -7.43
C SER A 110 -8.55 4.68 -6.80
N LYS A 111 -9.64 4.24 -7.43
CA LYS A 111 -10.97 4.27 -6.82
C LYS A 111 -11.05 3.37 -5.58
N ILE A 112 -10.43 2.20 -5.61
CA ILE A 112 -10.42 1.31 -4.44
C ILE A 112 -9.69 1.97 -3.28
N TRP A 113 -8.45 2.37 -3.47
CA TRP A 113 -7.62 2.89 -2.39
C TRP A 113 -8.04 4.30 -1.97
N GLY A 114 -8.54 5.12 -2.90
CA GLY A 114 -9.01 6.47 -2.60
C GLY A 114 -10.41 6.53 -1.98
N TYR A 115 -11.25 5.50 -2.18
CA TYR A 115 -12.64 5.50 -1.71
C TYR A 115 -13.02 4.20 -1.01
N VAL A 116 -12.98 3.06 -1.69
CA VAL A 116 -13.51 1.78 -1.16
C VAL A 116 -12.82 1.36 0.15
N VAL A 117 -11.49 1.42 0.21
CA VAL A 117 -10.71 1.01 1.38
C VAL A 117 -10.98 1.94 2.57
N PRO A 118 -10.81 3.28 2.47
CA PRO A 118 -11.17 4.19 3.54
C PRO A 118 -12.62 4.03 4.02
N GLU A 119 -13.57 4.03 3.09
CA GLU A 119 -14.99 4.15 3.41
C GLU A 119 -15.61 2.85 3.91
N LEU A 120 -15.30 1.73 3.25
CA LEU A 120 -15.99 0.46 3.49
C LEU A 120 -15.24 -0.47 4.43
N PHE A 121 -13.92 -0.29 4.58
CA PHE A 121 -13.10 -1.14 5.43
C PHE A 121 -12.52 -0.39 6.62
N LEU A 122 -11.89 0.76 6.42
CA LEU A 122 -11.15 1.42 7.49
C LEU A 122 -12.06 2.22 8.42
N ARG A 123 -12.98 3.03 7.89
CA ARG A 123 -13.88 3.85 8.72
C ARG A 123 -14.79 3.01 9.63
N PRO A 124 -15.33 1.85 9.22
CA PRO A 124 -16.12 1.03 10.14
C PRO A 124 -15.27 0.32 11.22
N ALA A 125 -13.96 0.12 10.99
CA ALA A 125 -13.08 -0.68 11.84
C ALA A 125 -12.49 0.12 13.03
N GLN A 126 -13.34 0.66 13.90
CA GLN A 126 -12.92 1.56 14.99
C GLN A 126 -12.16 0.84 16.12
N CYS A 127 -12.27 -0.48 16.23
CA CYS A 127 -11.64 -1.28 17.28
C CYS A 127 -10.28 -1.88 16.89
N LEU A 128 -9.68 -1.44 15.78
CA LEU A 128 -8.43 -2.02 15.30
C LEU A 128 -7.26 -1.77 16.26
N THR A 129 -6.56 -2.87 16.54
CA THR A 129 -5.25 -2.91 17.20
C THR A 129 -4.13 -3.26 16.23
N SER A 130 -4.47 -3.92 15.10
CA SER A 130 -3.53 -4.34 14.07
C SER A 130 -4.07 -4.04 12.68
N LEU A 131 -3.29 -3.35 11.86
CA LEU A 131 -3.64 -3.03 10.48
C LEU A 131 -2.50 -3.39 9.53
N THR A 132 -2.80 -4.15 8.48
CA THR A 132 -1.89 -4.42 7.37
C THR A 132 -2.53 -3.98 6.07
N LEU A 133 -1.85 -3.13 5.32
CA LEU A 133 -2.27 -2.69 3.99
C LEU A 133 -1.16 -3.00 2.99
N CYS A 134 -1.51 -3.74 1.94
CA CYS A 134 -0.59 -4.17 0.90
C CYS A 134 -1.15 -3.82 -0.49
N ILE A 135 -0.31 -3.21 -1.33
CA ILE A 135 -0.58 -3.05 -2.75
C ILE A 135 0.29 -4.07 -3.50
N ASP A 136 -0.32 -5.10 -4.08
CA ASP A 136 0.41 -6.21 -4.72
C ASP A 136 0.79 -5.91 -6.19
N GLN A 137 1.17 -4.66 -6.49
CA GLN A 137 1.53 -4.25 -7.84
C GLN A 137 2.79 -3.38 -7.92
N ASP A 138 3.77 -3.88 -8.67
CA ASP A 138 4.99 -3.18 -9.05
C ASP A 138 4.88 -2.49 -10.43
N ASN A 139 3.68 -2.22 -10.92
CA ASN A 139 3.46 -1.64 -12.26
C ASN A 139 3.79 -0.13 -12.35
N GLY A 140 4.57 0.42 -11.41
CA GLY A 140 4.91 1.84 -11.35
C GLY A 140 3.70 2.76 -11.10
N TYR A 141 2.54 2.20 -10.73
CA TYR A 141 1.38 2.96 -10.32
C TYR A 141 1.10 2.70 -8.85
N ILE A 142 1.26 3.74 -8.03
CA ILE A 142 0.98 3.62 -6.61
C ILE A 142 -0.26 4.46 -6.30
N PRO A 143 -1.39 3.81 -6.03
CA PRO A 143 -2.64 4.53 -5.77
C PRO A 143 -2.54 5.36 -4.48
N CYS A 144 -3.25 6.49 -4.48
CA CYS A 144 -3.29 7.38 -3.32
C CYS A 144 -4.36 6.89 -2.33
N LEU A 145 -3.94 6.46 -1.15
CA LEU A 145 -4.81 6.15 -0.02
C LEU A 145 -4.97 7.40 0.84
N SER A 146 -6.19 7.96 0.91
CA SER A 146 -6.48 9.06 1.82
C SER A 146 -6.77 8.51 3.23
N VAL A 147 -5.86 8.81 4.17
CA VAL A 147 -5.98 8.42 5.59
C VAL A 147 -6.10 9.62 6.53
N VAL A 148 -6.32 10.82 5.98
CA VAL A 148 -6.36 12.09 6.74
C VAL A 148 -7.32 12.03 7.91
N GLU A 149 -8.51 11.50 7.69
CA GLU A 149 -9.60 11.50 8.67
C GLU A 149 -9.65 10.23 9.53
N LEU A 150 -8.75 9.27 9.29
CA LEU A 150 -8.77 7.99 9.99
C LEU A 150 -7.99 8.06 11.31
N HIS A 151 -8.62 7.57 12.37
CA HIS A 151 -8.00 7.42 13.67
C HIS A 151 -8.48 6.13 14.32
N PHE A 152 -7.52 5.36 14.86
CA PHE A 152 -7.75 4.07 15.50
C PHE A 152 -7.22 4.16 16.93
N PRO A 153 -8.09 4.38 17.94
CA PRO A 153 -7.66 4.69 19.31
C PRO A 153 -6.82 3.61 20.01
N HIS A 154 -6.73 2.41 19.44
CA HIS A 154 -6.03 1.27 20.02
C HIS A 154 -5.00 0.65 19.07
N LEU A 155 -4.67 1.31 17.95
CA LEU A 155 -3.76 0.77 16.96
C LEU A 155 -2.35 0.63 17.53
N ALA A 156 -1.90 -0.60 17.68
CA ALA A 156 -0.59 -0.97 18.23
C ALA A 156 0.35 -1.52 17.16
N PHE A 157 -0.17 -2.13 16.09
CA PHE A 157 0.60 -2.66 14.98
C PHE A 157 0.12 -2.07 13.65
N LEU A 158 1.07 -1.58 12.86
CA LEU A 158 0.83 -1.10 11.51
C LEU A 158 1.86 -1.70 10.54
N SER A 159 1.38 -2.31 9.47
CA SER A 159 2.21 -2.79 8.36
C SER A 159 1.73 -2.19 7.05
N LEU A 160 2.62 -1.49 6.38
CA LEU A 160 2.39 -0.87 5.08
C LEU A 160 3.34 -1.49 4.08
N ARG A 161 2.79 -1.97 2.96
CA ARG A 161 3.57 -2.55 1.87
C ARG A 161 3.25 -1.89 0.53
N HIS A 162 4.29 -1.50 -0.21
CA HIS A 162 4.22 -0.77 -1.49
C HIS A 162 3.39 0.53 -1.41
N MET A 163 3.47 1.26 -0.30
CA MET A 163 2.75 2.53 -0.08
C MET A 163 3.62 3.74 -0.42
N LEU A 164 3.00 4.80 -0.96
CA LEU A 164 3.65 6.09 -1.19
C LEU A 164 3.50 7.04 0.00
N PHE A 165 4.61 7.70 0.33
CA PHE A 165 4.69 8.85 1.20
C PHE A 165 4.76 10.13 0.37
N CYS A 166 4.02 11.17 0.79
CA CYS A 166 4.00 12.52 0.24
C CYS A 166 3.51 12.64 -1.22
N HIS A 167 2.20 12.54 -1.48
CA HIS A 167 1.67 12.65 -2.85
C HIS A 167 1.59 14.12 -3.33
N PRO A 168 2.06 14.46 -4.54
CA PRO A 168 2.22 15.85 -5.00
C PRO A 168 0.88 16.55 -5.21
N GLN A 169 -0.14 15.83 -5.69
CA GLN A 169 -1.43 16.42 -6.02
C GLN A 169 -2.27 16.74 -4.78
N GLN A 170 -1.94 16.16 -3.62
CA GLN A 170 -2.68 16.41 -2.38
C GLN A 170 -1.89 17.33 -1.43
N GLY A 171 -0.61 17.61 -1.71
CA GLY A 171 0.26 18.38 -0.81
C GLY A 171 0.36 17.76 0.59
N SER A 172 0.02 16.48 0.70
CA SER A 172 -0.44 15.91 1.95
C SER A 172 0.55 14.83 2.41
N HIS A 173 1.12 15.06 3.60
CA HIS A 173 1.97 14.11 4.31
C HIS A 173 1.10 13.06 5.02
N ASP A 174 0.05 12.58 4.35
CA ASP A 174 -1.07 11.91 5.03
C ASP A 174 -0.66 10.63 5.71
N MET A 175 0.18 9.83 5.06
CA MET A 175 0.68 8.60 5.64
C MET A 175 1.54 8.87 6.88
N GLU A 176 2.44 9.86 6.80
CA GLU A 176 3.26 10.29 7.93
C GLU A 176 2.39 10.81 9.08
N ILE A 177 1.46 11.73 8.80
CA ILE A 177 0.54 12.32 9.78
C ILE A 177 -0.34 11.24 10.41
N PHE A 178 -0.83 10.28 9.61
CA PHE A 178 -1.61 9.14 10.09
C PHE A 178 -0.79 8.29 11.07
N ILE A 179 0.46 7.96 10.76
CA ILE A 179 1.35 7.23 11.68
C ILE A 179 1.54 8.03 12.97
N ILE A 180 1.89 9.31 12.87
CA ILE A 180 2.13 10.19 14.03
C ILE A 180 0.90 10.35 14.92
N ARG A 181 -0.31 10.36 14.35
CA ARG A 181 -1.57 10.42 15.12
C ARG A 181 -1.71 9.27 16.12
N HIS A 182 -1.04 8.14 15.87
CA HIS A 182 -1.03 6.96 16.73
C HIS A 182 0.19 6.90 17.65
N LYS A 183 0.92 8.00 17.83
CA LYS A 183 2.14 8.02 18.66
C LYS A 183 2.02 7.46 20.08
N MET A 184 0.82 7.57 20.67
CA MET A 184 0.55 7.09 22.03
C MET A 184 0.18 5.61 22.10
N THR A 185 -0.05 4.94 20.96
CA THR A 185 -0.58 3.57 20.91
C THR A 185 0.27 2.65 20.05
N LEU A 186 0.87 3.18 18.98
CA LEU A 186 1.63 2.41 17.99
C LEU A 186 2.94 1.91 18.61
N GLN A 187 3.08 0.58 18.66
CA GLN A 187 4.22 -0.13 19.23
C GLN A 187 5.10 -0.76 18.16
N SER A 188 4.51 -1.18 17.04
CA SER A 188 5.22 -1.84 15.96
C SER A 188 4.82 -1.25 14.60
N LEU A 189 5.83 -0.91 13.80
CA LEU A 189 5.68 -0.37 12.46
C LEU A 189 6.53 -1.19 11.47
N VAL A 190 5.89 -1.66 10.41
CA VAL A 190 6.56 -2.34 9.30
C VAL A 190 6.34 -1.53 8.02
N LEU A 191 7.42 -1.11 7.38
CA LEU A 191 7.43 -0.43 6.10
C LEU A 191 8.14 -1.33 5.09
N ASP A 192 7.38 -1.99 4.21
CA ASP A 192 7.90 -2.95 3.24
C ASP A 192 7.79 -2.40 1.82
N SER A 193 8.92 -2.13 1.17
CA SER A 193 8.97 -1.53 -0.17
C SER A 193 8.14 -0.23 -0.27
N CYS A 194 8.02 0.49 0.85
CA CYS A 194 7.40 1.81 0.91
C CYS A 194 8.37 2.86 0.39
N ALA A 195 7.84 3.84 -0.33
CA ALA A 195 8.68 4.83 -0.95
C ALA A 195 8.07 6.22 -0.86
N MET A 196 8.89 7.23 -1.10
CA MET A 196 8.51 8.61 -1.03
C MET A 196 8.57 9.22 -2.41
N PHE A 197 7.61 10.08 -2.67
CA PHE A 197 7.48 10.70 -3.95
C PHE A 197 8.28 12.03 -4.00
N VAL A 198 8.99 12.24 -5.11
CA VAL A 198 9.85 13.41 -5.41
C VAL A 198 9.42 13.99 -6.75
N ASP A 199 8.80 15.17 -6.71
CA ASP A 199 8.56 15.99 -7.89
C ASP A 199 9.84 16.75 -8.27
N LYS A 200 10.47 16.41 -9.39
CA LYS A 200 11.67 17.13 -9.88
C LYS A 200 11.43 18.61 -10.18
N TRP A 201 10.18 19.01 -10.33
CA TRP A 201 9.76 20.36 -10.66
C TRP A 201 9.12 21.10 -9.50
N ALA A 202 9.04 20.51 -8.31
CA ALA A 202 8.59 21.25 -7.14
C ALA A 202 9.52 22.44 -6.89
N ILE A 203 8.92 23.57 -6.53
CA ILE A 203 9.64 24.80 -6.18
C ILE A 203 9.99 24.81 -4.68
N ALA A 204 9.25 24.06 -3.85
CA ALA A 204 9.45 23.97 -2.40
C ALA A 204 10.34 22.79 -2.01
N SER A 205 10.99 22.89 -0.85
CA SER A 205 11.73 21.80 -0.23
C SER A 205 10.81 20.60 -0.03
N GLN A 206 11.19 19.47 -0.60
CA GLN A 206 10.42 18.24 -0.45
C GLN A 206 10.75 17.57 0.87
N ARG A 207 9.73 16.95 1.45
CA ARG A 207 9.90 16.07 2.60
C ARG A 207 10.83 14.93 2.20
N THR A 208 11.77 14.62 3.07
CA THR A 208 12.75 13.54 2.89
C THR A 208 12.49 12.38 3.86
N TRP A 209 13.13 11.22 3.66
CA TRP A 209 13.03 10.12 4.62
C TRP A 209 13.79 10.48 5.89
N LEU A 210 14.91 11.21 5.77
CA LEU A 210 15.58 11.87 6.88
C LEU A 210 14.59 12.64 7.77
N ASP A 211 13.71 13.45 7.17
CA ASP A 211 12.71 14.20 7.93
C ASP A 211 11.71 13.29 8.65
N ILE A 212 11.24 12.23 7.98
CA ILE A 212 10.32 11.23 8.54
C ILE A 212 10.99 10.50 9.72
N TRP A 213 12.23 10.03 9.55
CA TRP A 213 12.98 9.32 10.59
C TRP A 213 13.21 10.18 11.83
N ASN A 214 13.65 11.43 11.64
CA ASN A 214 13.81 12.38 12.75
C ASN A 214 12.49 12.59 13.50
N ARG A 215 11.38 12.69 12.77
CA ARG A 215 10.06 12.87 13.39
C ARG A 215 9.58 11.62 14.11
N PHE A 216 9.80 10.44 13.56
CA PHE A 216 9.45 9.17 14.20
C PHE A 216 10.23 8.98 15.50
N GLU A 217 11.52 9.31 15.50
CA GLU A 217 12.38 9.30 16.70
C GLU A 217 11.79 10.19 17.81
N PHE A 218 11.39 11.41 17.44
CA PHE A 218 10.93 12.41 18.40
C PHE A 218 9.49 12.22 18.86
N GLU A 219 8.57 11.81 17.98
CA GLU A 219 7.14 11.81 18.28
C GLU A 219 6.57 10.45 18.64
N LEU A 220 7.11 9.32 18.15
CA LEU A 220 6.52 8.00 18.36
C LEU A 220 6.99 7.38 19.69
N ASP A 221 6.52 7.92 20.81
CA ASP A 221 6.95 7.56 22.17
C ASP A 221 6.76 6.09 22.53
N LYS A 222 5.73 5.44 21.97
CA LYS A 222 5.42 4.02 22.23
C LYS A 222 6.02 3.06 21.23
N LEU A 223 6.63 3.54 20.15
CA LEU A 223 7.23 2.68 19.15
C LEU A 223 8.43 1.95 19.75
N ARG A 224 8.42 0.63 19.55
CA ARG A 224 9.38 -0.36 20.06
C ARG A 224 10.04 -1.12 18.91
N ASP A 225 9.25 -1.43 17.89
CA ASP A 225 9.70 -2.23 16.75
C ASP A 225 9.50 -1.45 15.46
N LEU A 226 10.59 -1.27 14.70
CA LEU A 226 10.56 -0.70 13.35
C LEU A 226 11.29 -1.64 12.40
N ALA A 227 10.56 -2.21 11.46
CA ALA A 227 11.12 -2.98 10.36
C ALA A 227 10.95 -2.19 9.06
N VAL A 228 12.08 -1.91 8.39
CA VAL A 228 12.10 -1.36 7.02
C VAL A 228 12.63 -2.45 6.12
N LEU A 229 11.74 -3.00 5.30
CA LEU A 229 12.01 -4.13 4.42
C LEU A 229 12.03 -3.67 2.96
N TRP A 230 12.82 -4.37 2.16
CA TRP A 230 12.88 -4.20 0.71
C TRP A 230 12.74 -5.57 0.08
N SER A 231 11.56 -5.83 -0.48
CA SER A 231 11.33 -7.04 -1.27
C SER A 231 11.91 -6.82 -2.66
N VAL A 232 13.05 -7.47 -2.94
CA VAL A 232 13.55 -7.61 -4.31
C VAL A 232 12.74 -8.73 -4.96
N ASP A 233 11.94 -8.40 -5.97
CA ASP A 233 11.24 -9.42 -6.75
C ASP A 233 12.30 -10.31 -7.42
N ALA A 234 12.34 -11.58 -7.02
CA ALA A 234 13.35 -12.54 -7.45
C ALA A 234 13.38 -12.74 -8.98
N ASP A 235 12.26 -12.43 -9.64
CA ASP A 235 12.05 -12.60 -11.08
C ASP A 235 12.55 -11.42 -11.92
N ILE A 236 13.03 -10.32 -11.30
CA ILE A 236 13.53 -9.18 -12.06
C ILE A 236 14.98 -9.45 -12.53
N PRO A 237 15.27 -9.34 -13.85
CA PRO A 237 16.61 -9.54 -14.38
C PRO A 237 17.65 -8.61 -13.74
N ASP A 238 18.84 -9.13 -13.42
CA ASP A 238 19.91 -8.42 -12.69
C ASP A 238 20.23 -7.00 -13.16
N LYS A 239 20.04 -6.71 -14.46
CA LYS A 239 20.25 -5.38 -15.05
C LYS A 239 19.29 -4.29 -14.52
N HIS A 240 18.18 -4.67 -13.90
CA HIS A 240 17.19 -3.75 -13.33
C HIS A 240 17.34 -3.57 -11.80
N LYS A 241 18.04 -4.48 -11.13
CA LYS A 241 18.28 -4.46 -9.67
C LYS A 241 19.00 -3.20 -9.18
N GLN A 242 19.78 -2.53 -10.03
CA GLN A 242 20.48 -1.28 -9.68
C GLN A 242 19.54 -0.11 -9.36
N PHE A 243 18.26 -0.20 -9.72
CA PHE A 243 17.28 0.87 -9.53
C PHE A 243 16.19 0.54 -8.51
N GLU A 244 16.16 -0.69 -7.98
CA GLU A 244 15.09 -1.19 -7.09
C GLU A 244 15.26 -0.74 -5.64
N ASN A 245 16.51 -0.56 -5.19
CA ASN A 245 16.80 -0.02 -3.86
C ASN A 245 16.76 1.50 -3.89
N THR A 246 15.66 2.10 -4.32
CA THR A 246 15.45 3.51 -4.10
C THR A 246 14.15 3.76 -3.37
N ARG A 247 14.30 4.29 -2.16
CA ARG A 247 13.28 4.91 -1.30
C ARG A 247 12.51 6.06 -1.94
N TYR A 248 12.86 6.47 -3.16
CA TYR A 248 12.39 7.67 -3.83
C TYR A 248 11.82 7.37 -5.22
N PHE A 249 10.53 7.65 -5.43
CA PHE A 249 9.91 7.69 -6.75
C PHE A 249 9.98 9.08 -7.33
N ILE A 250 10.30 9.16 -8.61
CA ILE A 250 10.43 10.42 -9.32
C ILE A 250 9.29 10.53 -10.32
N LEU A 251 8.52 11.62 -10.24
CA LEU A 251 7.59 11.93 -11.31
C LEU A 251 8.33 12.56 -12.47
N ASP A 252 7.99 12.10 -13.66
CA ASP A 252 8.33 12.78 -14.89
C ASP A 252 7.02 13.20 -15.61
N HIS A 253 6.58 14.45 -15.50
CA HIS A 253 5.35 14.98 -16.11
C HIS A 253 5.25 14.73 -17.63
N SER A 254 6.36 14.42 -18.32
CA SER A 254 6.34 14.08 -19.75
C SER A 254 5.98 12.62 -20.06
N VAL A 255 6.18 11.70 -19.10
CA VAL A 255 5.98 10.25 -19.28
C VAL A 255 5.16 9.59 -18.15
N GLY A 256 4.77 10.34 -17.11
CA GLY A 256 4.14 9.84 -15.89
C GLY A 256 5.17 9.49 -14.81
N PHE A 257 4.85 8.51 -13.95
CA PHE A 257 5.77 8.07 -12.89
C PHE A 257 6.96 7.33 -13.51
N VAL A 258 8.18 7.78 -13.21
CA VAL A 258 9.40 7.11 -13.67
C VAL A 258 10.07 6.50 -12.46
N HIS A 259 9.90 5.19 -12.29
CA HIS A 259 10.79 4.41 -11.43
C HIS A 259 12.21 4.52 -11.99
N ARG A 260 13.23 4.64 -11.11
CA ARG A 260 14.58 5.10 -11.49
C ARG A 260 15.27 4.23 -12.56
N GLY A 261 14.71 3.07 -12.93
CA GLY A 261 15.22 2.14 -13.95
C GLY A 261 14.44 2.06 -15.27
N PHE A 262 13.28 2.69 -15.43
CA PHE A 262 12.51 2.64 -16.69
C PHE A 262 12.79 3.86 -17.58
N ARG A 263 13.99 3.91 -18.17
CA ARG A 263 14.26 4.72 -19.37
C ARG A 263 13.92 3.89 -20.61
N TRP A 264 12.64 3.73 -20.95
CA TRP A 264 12.26 3.28 -22.29
C TRP A 264 11.77 4.48 -23.10
N ALA A 265 12.65 4.91 -24.01
CA ALA A 265 12.38 5.37 -25.37
C ALA A 265 10.97 5.90 -25.72
N MET A 266 10.51 6.97 -25.07
CA MET A 266 9.58 7.91 -25.70
C MET A 266 10.17 9.32 -25.66
N ALA A 267 11.26 9.50 -26.41
CA ALA A 267 11.78 10.82 -26.72
C ALA A 267 10.89 11.43 -27.81
N ILE A 268 9.79 12.07 -27.41
CA ILE A 268 9.10 13.02 -28.28
C ILE A 268 9.22 14.38 -27.59
N ILE A 269 10.30 15.06 -27.93
CA ILE A 269 10.65 16.45 -27.57
C ILE A 269 11.11 16.61 -26.11
N PRO A 270 12.39 16.96 -25.86
CA PRO A 270 12.83 17.32 -24.52
C PRO A 270 12.06 18.58 -24.08
N PRO A 271 11.36 18.58 -22.93
CA PRO A 271 10.77 19.79 -22.40
C PRO A 271 11.89 20.82 -22.15
N PRO A 272 11.60 22.13 -22.28
CA PRO A 272 12.58 23.17 -21.99
C PRO A 272 13.13 22.93 -20.58
N THR A 273 14.45 22.82 -20.46
CA THR A 273 15.13 22.62 -19.18
C THR A 273 14.80 23.78 -18.25
N PRO A 274 14.05 23.56 -17.15
CA PRO A 274 13.86 24.62 -16.16
C PRO A 274 15.22 24.98 -15.54
N PRO A 275 15.45 26.25 -15.21
CA PRO A 275 16.76 26.73 -14.74
C PRO A 275 17.16 26.18 -13.35
N TYR A 276 16.27 25.50 -12.64
CA TYR A 276 16.54 24.96 -11.31
C TYR A 276 16.07 23.50 -11.24
N ARG A 277 17.03 22.58 -11.07
CA ARG A 277 16.75 21.19 -10.67
C ARG A 277 17.10 21.05 -9.20
N ILE A 278 16.12 20.70 -8.37
CA ILE A 278 16.39 20.30 -7.00
C ILE A 278 17.19 18.97 -7.07
N PRO A 279 18.34 18.86 -6.38
CA PRO A 279 19.04 17.59 -6.26
C PRO A 279 18.11 16.54 -5.65
N ILE A 280 18.00 15.37 -6.27
CA ILE A 280 17.26 14.25 -5.69
C ILE A 280 18.03 13.82 -4.42
N PRO A 281 17.38 13.73 -3.25
CA PRO A 281 18.01 13.23 -2.05
C PRO A 281 18.64 11.85 -2.28
N ARG A 282 19.79 11.58 -1.65
CA ARG A 282 20.42 10.26 -1.70
C ARG A 282 20.01 9.49 -0.46
N GLU A 283 19.89 8.17 -0.58
CA GLU A 283 19.61 7.32 0.58
C GLU A 283 20.70 7.40 1.65
N GLU A 284 21.95 7.61 1.22
CA GLU A 284 23.10 7.86 2.10
C GLU A 284 22.86 9.07 3.03
N ASP A 285 22.04 10.04 2.61
CA ASP A 285 21.71 11.21 3.42
C ASP A 285 20.72 10.86 4.55
N ASP A 286 19.93 9.80 4.39
CA ASP A 286 18.89 9.37 5.34
C ASP A 286 19.41 8.35 6.37
N GLU A 287 20.45 7.58 6.01
CA GLU A 287 20.94 6.44 6.79
C GLU A 287 21.36 6.81 8.22
N PRO A 288 22.09 7.92 8.47
CA PRO A 288 22.46 8.30 9.83
C PRO A 288 21.25 8.56 10.74
N ALA A 289 20.12 9.03 10.19
CA ALA A 289 18.90 9.25 10.96
C ALA A 289 18.16 7.95 11.23
N PHE A 290 18.13 7.04 10.25
CA PHE A 290 17.57 5.71 10.45
C PHE A 290 18.33 4.92 11.53
N GLU A 291 19.67 4.92 11.51
CA GLU A 291 20.50 4.25 12.52
C GLU A 291 20.31 4.85 13.94
N ARG A 292 20.13 6.18 14.03
CA ARG A 292 19.80 6.82 15.32
C ARG A 292 18.46 6.31 15.86
N LEU A 293 17.42 6.30 15.02
CA LEU A 293 16.11 5.79 15.38
C LEU A 293 16.19 4.33 15.86
N GLN A 294 16.88 3.45 15.13
CA GLN A 294 17.07 2.05 15.52
C GLN A 294 17.76 1.89 16.88
N ARG A 295 18.76 2.74 17.19
CA ARG A 295 19.40 2.75 18.51
C ARG A 295 18.44 3.18 19.62
N VAL A 296 17.64 4.21 19.38
CA VAL A 296 16.61 4.67 20.35
C VAL A 296 15.61 3.55 20.64
N LEU A 297 15.13 2.86 19.60
CA LEU A 297 14.21 1.74 19.73
C LEU A 297 14.85 0.56 20.50
N SER A 298 16.11 0.22 20.18
CA SER A 298 16.86 -0.81 20.89
C SER A 298 16.96 -0.52 22.39
N TYR A 299 17.18 0.74 22.78
CA TYR A 299 17.20 1.16 24.17
C TYR A 299 15.83 1.02 24.85
N ARG A 300 14.74 1.44 24.18
CA ARG A 300 13.36 1.31 24.69
C ARG A 300 12.94 -0.14 24.94
N ASN A 301 13.49 -1.09 24.19
CA ASN A 301 13.21 -2.52 24.37
C ASN A 301 13.98 -3.16 25.54
N ALA A 302 15.05 -2.52 26.01
CA ALA A 302 15.85 -3.00 27.14
C ALA A 302 15.32 -2.55 28.53
N THR A 303 14.45 -1.54 28.56
CA THR A 303 13.82 -0.94 29.76
C THR A 303 12.42 -1.48 30.02
#